data_AF-W4Q3W7-F1
#
_entry.id   AF-W4Q3W7-F1
#
_cell.length_a   1.000
_cell.length_b   1.000
_cell.length_c   1.000
_cell.angle_alpha   90.00
_cell.angle_beta   90.00
_cell.angle_gamma   90.00
#
_symmetry.space_group_name_H-M   'P 1'
#
loop_
_entity.id
_entity.type
_entity.pdbx_description
1 polymer ?
#
loop_
_entity_poly.entity_id
_entity_poly.type
_entity_poly.pdbx_seq_one_letter_code
_entity_poly.pdbx_strand_id
1 'polypeptide(L)'
;MYRKQSNIDFKYFFGLKVTEVNTDKNLPLGMAFENAGLLIECPWRLQVSNEIVIGYSDCIQAYDKYTHKNVQTILMGKKIVNIFHFEEVSDLVVEFEDNIFLELFHDSNYFEGWQLRGDNGFYLFTLPGGSYSF
;
A
#
# COMPACT_ATOMS: atom_id res chain seq x y z
N MET A 1 -1.76 -17.31 -17.34
CA MET A 1 -2.12 -16.31 -16.32
C MET A 1 -0.97 -15.32 -16.26
N TYR A 2 -1.24 -14.02 -16.45
CA TYR A 2 -0.21 -12.98 -16.67
C TYR A 2 0.43 -12.42 -15.39
N ARG A 3 -0.14 -12.74 -14.22
CA ARG A 3 0.37 -12.32 -12.91
C ARG A 3 0.43 -13.51 -11.98
N LYS A 4 1.61 -13.82 -11.47
CA LYS A 4 1.88 -14.89 -10.52
C LYS A 4 1.97 -14.29 -9.12
N GLN A 5 1.11 -14.77 -8.22
CA GLN A 5 1.23 -14.41 -6.81
C GLN A 5 2.50 -15.05 -6.22
N SER A 6 3.24 -14.29 -5.42
CA SER A 6 4.44 -14.80 -4.75
C SER A 6 4.09 -15.74 -3.59
N ASN A 7 5.07 -16.55 -3.19
CA ASN A 7 4.97 -17.44 -2.04
C ASN A 7 5.52 -16.79 -0.74
N ILE A 8 5.63 -15.47 -0.69
CA ILE A 8 6.13 -14.74 0.49
C ILE A 8 5.12 -14.87 1.62
N ASP A 9 5.59 -15.16 2.84
CA ASP A 9 4.72 -15.29 4.02
C ASP A 9 4.45 -13.94 4.68
N PHE A 10 3.23 -13.42 4.48
CA PHE A 10 2.77 -12.15 5.05
C PHE A 10 2.00 -12.31 6.37
N LYS A 11 1.92 -13.51 6.96
CA LYS A 11 1.10 -13.76 8.16
C LYS A 11 1.44 -12.87 9.34
N TYR A 12 2.70 -12.44 9.45
CA TYR A 12 3.13 -11.52 10.50
C TYR A 12 2.34 -10.19 10.49
N PHE A 13 1.87 -9.73 9.32
CA PHE A 13 1.12 -8.48 9.19
C PHE A 13 -0.37 -8.63 9.49
N PHE A 14 -0.90 -9.86 9.49
CA PHE A 14 -2.34 -10.09 9.64
C PHE A 14 -2.79 -9.72 11.06
N GLY A 15 -3.86 -8.94 11.14
CA GLY A 15 -4.39 -8.40 12.39
C GLY A 15 -3.71 -7.12 12.86
N LEU A 16 -2.59 -6.70 12.25
CA LEU A 16 -1.95 -5.42 12.59
C LEU A 16 -2.87 -4.27 12.19
N LYS A 17 -3.08 -3.35 13.15
CA LYS A 17 -3.95 -2.19 13.00
C LYS A 17 -3.19 -1.01 12.42
N VAL A 18 -3.83 -0.24 11.53
CA VAL A 18 -3.36 1.07 11.09
C VAL A 18 -3.39 2.04 12.27
N THR A 19 -2.22 2.51 12.68
CA THR A 19 -2.01 3.42 13.81
C THR A 19 -1.70 4.85 13.36
N GLU A 20 -1.19 5.02 12.15
CA GLU A 20 -0.89 6.31 11.56
C GLU A 20 -1.03 6.26 10.03
N VAL A 21 -1.43 7.38 9.44
CA VAL A 21 -1.36 7.60 7.99
C VAL A 21 -0.69 8.96 7.77
N ASN A 22 0.35 9.01 6.93
CA ASN A 22 1.01 10.25 6.57
C ASN A 22 0.06 11.12 5.75
N THR A 23 -0.29 12.29 6.28
CA THR A 23 -1.19 13.25 5.63
C THR A 23 -0.53 14.52 5.13
N ASP A 24 0.80 14.59 5.15
CA ASP A 24 1.52 15.68 4.50
C ASP A 24 1.37 15.58 2.98
N LYS A 25 0.90 16.66 2.36
CA LYS A 25 0.67 16.76 0.92
C LYS A 25 1.96 16.79 0.10
N ASN A 26 3.10 17.09 0.71
CA ASN A 26 4.40 17.16 0.04
C ASN A 26 5.21 15.86 0.19
N LEU A 27 4.66 14.88 0.91
CA LEU A 27 5.31 13.59 1.15
C LEU A 27 4.51 12.46 0.51
N PRO A 28 5.15 11.33 0.19
CA PRO A 28 4.45 10.15 -0.30
C PRO A 28 3.44 9.63 0.73
N LEU A 29 2.42 8.91 0.25
CA LEU A 29 1.50 8.21 1.15
C LEU A 29 2.31 7.17 1.93
N GLY A 30 2.02 7.07 3.22
CA GLY A 30 2.61 6.05 4.07
C GLY A 30 1.71 5.77 5.25
N MET A 31 1.89 4.61 5.86
CA MET A 31 1.16 4.25 7.07
C MET A 31 2.04 3.45 8.01
N ALA A 32 1.81 3.69 9.29
CA ALA A 32 2.34 2.86 10.36
C ALA A 32 1.26 1.88 10.81
N PHE A 33 1.72 0.70 11.16
CA PHE A 33 0.98 -0.27 11.93
C PHE A 33 1.62 -0.39 13.31
N GLU A 34 1.04 -1.17 14.22
CA GLU A 34 1.56 -1.35 15.59
C GLU A 34 3.08 -1.61 15.63
N ASN A 35 3.56 -2.57 14.84
CA ASN A 35 4.97 -3.00 14.79
C ASN A 35 5.53 -3.07 13.35
N ALA A 36 4.94 -2.32 12.41
CA ALA A 36 5.28 -2.38 10.99
C ALA A 36 5.04 -1.04 10.30
N GLY A 37 5.50 -0.89 9.06
CA GLY A 37 5.22 0.28 8.24
C GLY A 37 5.20 -0.03 6.75
N LEU A 38 4.43 0.77 6.02
CA LEU A 38 4.32 0.76 4.57
C LEU A 38 4.58 2.18 4.04
N LEU A 39 5.57 2.32 3.16
CA LEU A 39 5.88 3.54 2.41
C LEU A 39 5.48 3.34 0.95
N ILE A 40 4.81 4.32 0.34
CA ILE A 40 4.22 4.22 -1.00
C ILE A 40 4.65 5.43 -1.83
N GLU A 41 5.50 5.17 -2.82
CA GLU A 41 6.12 6.14 -3.73
C GLU A 41 5.72 5.90 -5.20
N CYS A 42 4.71 5.06 -5.42
CA CYS A 42 4.12 4.76 -6.74
C CYS A 42 2.61 5.11 -6.77
N PRO A 43 1.96 5.03 -7.94
CA PRO A 43 0.51 5.10 -8.02
C PRO A 43 -0.17 4.04 -7.17
N TRP A 44 -1.26 4.47 -6.54
CA TRP A 44 -2.09 3.63 -5.70
C TRP A 44 -3.55 4.01 -5.87
N ARG A 45 -4.44 3.10 -5.48
CA ARG A 45 -5.86 3.40 -5.29
C ARG A 45 -6.41 2.68 -4.08
N LEU A 46 -7.37 3.33 -3.43
CA LEU A 46 -8.13 2.75 -2.34
C LEU A 46 -9.52 2.39 -2.86
N GLN A 47 -9.85 1.11 -2.70
CA GLN A 47 -11.15 0.54 -3.03
C GLN A 47 -11.91 0.23 -1.74
N VAL A 48 -13.19 0.61 -1.70
CA VAL A 48 -14.12 0.26 -0.62
C VAL A 48 -15.36 -0.34 -1.26
N SER A 49 -15.76 -1.55 -0.85
CA SER A 49 -16.99 -2.18 -1.37
C SER A 49 -17.08 -2.24 -2.91
N ASN A 50 -15.97 -2.51 -3.58
CA ASN A 50 -15.83 -2.60 -5.04
C ASN A 50 -15.88 -1.27 -5.82
N GLU A 51 -15.76 -0.14 -5.14
CA GLU A 51 -15.64 1.17 -5.77
C GLU A 51 -14.30 1.83 -5.41
N ILE A 52 -13.67 2.48 -6.39
CA ILE A 52 -12.51 3.33 -6.13
C ILE A 52 -13.01 4.61 -5.47
N VAL A 53 -12.60 4.85 -4.23
CA VAL A 53 -13.04 6.01 -3.44
C VAL A 53 -12.02 7.14 -3.43
N ILE A 54 -10.73 6.81 -3.61
CA ILE A 54 -9.65 7.78 -3.79
C ILE A 54 -8.44 7.10 -4.44
N GLY A 55 -7.80 7.79 -5.38
CA GLY A 55 -6.54 7.38 -5.99
C GLY A 55 -5.43 8.42 -5.88
N TYR A 56 -4.22 7.99 -6.23
CA TYR A 56 -3.03 8.84 -6.30
C TYR A 56 -3.26 10.10 -7.16
N SER A 57 -3.85 9.93 -8.35
CA SER A 57 -4.13 11.03 -9.28
C SER A 57 -5.11 12.05 -8.71
N ASP A 58 -6.07 11.64 -7.87
CA ASP A 58 -7.06 12.54 -7.29
C ASP A 58 -6.40 13.51 -6.32
N CYS A 59 -5.43 13.02 -5.53
CA CYS A 59 -4.65 13.84 -4.59
C CYS A 59 -3.76 14.87 -5.30
N ILE A 60 -3.42 14.65 -6.57
CA ILE A 60 -2.58 15.55 -7.36
C ILE A 60 -3.43 16.52 -8.19
N GLN A 61 -4.42 16.00 -8.92
CA GLN A 61 -5.18 16.76 -9.91
C GLN A 61 -6.41 17.46 -9.32
N ALA A 62 -6.95 16.93 -8.23
CA ALA A 62 -8.09 17.46 -7.49
C ALA A 62 -7.74 17.66 -6.00
N TYR A 63 -6.54 18.19 -5.75
CA TYR A 63 -5.94 18.36 -4.41
C TYR A 63 -6.76 19.22 -3.44
N ASP A 64 -7.70 20.01 -3.94
CA ASP A 64 -8.67 20.79 -3.17
C ASP A 64 -9.81 19.93 -2.60
N LYS A 65 -10.05 18.75 -3.19
CA LYS A 65 -11.13 17.82 -2.83
C LYS A 65 -10.63 16.54 -2.18
N TYR A 66 -9.51 16.02 -2.66
CA TYR A 66 -8.94 14.75 -2.24
C TYR A 66 -7.53 14.94 -1.68
N THR A 67 -7.30 14.37 -0.50
CA THR A 67 -6.01 14.38 0.18
C THR A 67 -5.79 13.05 0.89
N HIS A 68 -4.57 12.82 1.36
CA HIS A 68 -4.27 11.68 2.22
C HIS A 68 -5.12 11.63 3.51
N LYS A 69 -5.74 12.75 3.94
CA LYS A 69 -6.69 12.74 5.07
C LYS A 69 -7.94 11.91 4.79
N ASN A 70 -8.37 11.81 3.53
CA ASN A 70 -9.46 10.93 3.14
C ASN A 70 -9.07 9.46 3.38
N VAL A 71 -7.85 9.08 2.99
CA VAL A 71 -7.29 7.74 3.27
C VAL A 71 -7.21 7.48 4.77
N GLN A 72 -6.69 8.43 5.54
CA GLN A 72 -6.64 8.34 7.00
C GLN A 72 -8.03 8.10 7.60
N THR A 73 -9.04 8.85 7.16
CA THR A 73 -10.41 8.72 7.68
C THR A 73 -10.98 7.31 7.45
N ILE A 74 -10.61 6.66 6.36
CA ILE A 74 -11.11 5.33 5.98
C ILE A 74 -10.32 4.21 6.69
N LEU A 75 -8.98 4.31 6.72
CA LEU A 75 -8.10 3.23 7.14
C LEU A 75 -7.74 3.24 8.63
N MET A 76 -7.79 4.39 9.31
CA MET A 76 -7.40 4.45 10.72
C MET A 76 -8.21 3.45 11.56
N GLY A 77 -7.49 2.62 12.31
CA GLY A 77 -8.13 1.60 13.15
C GLY A 77 -8.45 0.28 12.46
N LYS A 78 -8.42 0.21 11.12
CA LYS A 78 -8.63 -1.04 10.37
C LYS A 78 -7.44 -1.96 10.53
N LYS A 79 -7.72 -3.27 10.54
CA LYS A 79 -6.68 -4.31 10.56
C LYS A 79 -6.45 -4.87 9.16
N ILE A 80 -5.21 -5.27 8.90
CA ILE A 80 -4.87 -6.06 7.71
C ILE A 80 -5.48 -7.45 7.87
N VAL A 81 -6.16 -7.94 6.84
CA VAL A 81 -6.69 -9.31 6.80
C VAL A 81 -5.93 -10.18 5.80
N ASN A 82 -5.35 -9.57 4.76
CA ASN A 82 -4.57 -10.29 3.76
C ASN A 82 -3.60 -9.37 3.01
N ILE A 83 -2.58 -9.96 2.38
CA ILE A 83 -1.65 -9.26 1.49
C ILE A 83 -1.40 -10.15 0.27
N PHE A 84 -1.55 -9.58 -0.92
CA PHE A 84 -1.25 -10.22 -2.19
C PHE A 84 -0.09 -9.49 -2.85
N HIS A 85 0.94 -10.23 -3.24
CA HIS A 85 2.09 -9.70 -3.96
C HIS A 85 2.25 -10.43 -5.30
N PHE A 86 2.43 -9.71 -6.40
CA PHE A 86 2.55 -10.27 -7.75
C PHE A 86 3.97 -10.08 -8.30
N GLU A 87 4.67 -11.18 -8.59
CA GLU A 87 6.13 -11.20 -8.78
C GLU A 87 6.62 -10.43 -10.03
N GLU A 88 5.85 -10.40 -11.11
CA GLU A 88 6.35 -9.92 -12.41
C GLU A 88 6.65 -8.41 -12.45
N VAL A 89 5.87 -7.63 -11.71
CA VAL A 89 6.04 -6.16 -11.60
C VAL A 89 5.96 -5.67 -10.15
N SER A 90 5.95 -6.58 -9.18
CA SER A 90 5.87 -6.26 -7.75
C SER A 90 4.65 -5.39 -7.38
N ASP A 91 3.51 -5.61 -8.03
CA ASP A 91 2.25 -5.02 -7.58
C ASP A 91 1.89 -5.61 -6.21
N LEU A 92 1.37 -4.77 -5.31
CA LEU A 92 0.97 -5.16 -3.95
C LEU A 92 -0.49 -4.78 -3.72
N VAL A 93 -1.25 -5.68 -3.12
CA VAL A 93 -2.59 -5.41 -2.62
C VAL A 93 -2.64 -5.72 -1.14
N VAL A 94 -2.95 -4.71 -0.32
CA VAL A 94 -3.20 -4.87 1.11
C VAL A 94 -4.71 -4.84 1.33
N GLU A 95 -5.24 -5.95 1.81
CA GLU A 95 -6.64 -6.08 2.18
C GLU A 95 -6.80 -5.76 3.67
N PHE A 96 -7.76 -4.90 3.97
CA PHE A 96 -8.16 -4.54 5.32
C PHE A 96 -9.56 -5.08 5.64
N GLU A 97 -9.92 -5.09 6.92
CA GLU A 97 -11.30 -5.35 7.36
C GLU A 97 -12.32 -4.47 6.60
N ASP A 98 -13.57 -4.95 6.53
CA ASP A 98 -14.70 -4.29 5.86
C ASP A 98 -14.58 -4.17 4.32
N ASN A 99 -13.90 -5.13 3.67
CA ASN A 99 -13.80 -5.22 2.21
C ASN A 99 -13.15 -3.96 1.59
N ILE A 100 -12.04 -3.54 2.20
CA ILE A 100 -11.24 -2.39 1.81
C ILE A 100 -9.91 -2.87 1.25
N PHE A 101 -9.52 -2.38 0.08
CA PHE A 101 -8.26 -2.78 -0.58
C PHE A 101 -7.44 -1.54 -0.91
N LEU A 102 -6.17 -1.57 -0.55
CA LEU A 102 -5.17 -0.63 -1.04
C LEU A 102 -4.32 -1.35 -2.08
N GLU A 103 -4.43 -0.92 -3.33
CA GLU A 103 -3.69 -1.49 -4.45
C GLU A 103 -2.57 -0.54 -4.85
N LEU A 104 -1.34 -1.07 -4.95
CA LEU A 104 -0.12 -0.35 -5.30
C LEU A 104 0.37 -0.89 -6.65
N PHE A 105 0.62 0.02 -7.60
CA PHE A 105 1.00 -0.31 -8.96
C PHE A 105 2.41 0.19 -9.23
N HIS A 106 3.39 -0.71 -9.36
CA HIS A 106 4.74 -0.28 -9.71
C HIS A 106 4.75 0.13 -11.19
N ASP A 107 4.88 1.43 -11.45
CA ASP A 107 4.75 2.00 -12.80
C ASP A 107 6.08 2.55 -13.35
N SER A 108 7.19 2.37 -12.62
CA SER A 108 8.45 3.02 -12.92
C SER A 108 9.57 2.05 -13.29
N ASN A 109 10.34 2.39 -14.33
CA ASN A 109 11.60 1.70 -14.63
C ASN A 109 12.81 2.31 -13.89
N TYR A 110 12.62 3.41 -13.15
CA TYR A 110 13.72 4.20 -12.60
C TYR A 110 13.65 4.36 -11.08
N PHE A 111 12.45 4.35 -10.50
CA PHE A 111 12.22 4.58 -9.08
C PHE A 111 11.75 3.30 -8.38
N GLU A 112 12.01 3.22 -7.07
CA GLU A 112 11.30 2.30 -6.19
C GLU A 112 9.83 2.75 -6.07
N GLY A 113 8.93 1.80 -5.86
CA GLY A 113 7.49 2.05 -5.76
C GLY A 113 6.95 1.92 -4.35
N TRP A 114 7.32 0.90 -3.58
CA TRP A 114 6.86 0.74 -2.20
C TRP A 114 7.82 -0.10 -1.36
N GLN A 115 7.72 0.07 -0.04
CA GLN A 115 8.50 -0.66 0.95
C GLN A 115 7.60 -1.10 2.11
N LEU A 116 7.58 -2.39 2.41
CA LEU A 116 6.87 -3.00 3.54
C LEU A 116 7.89 -3.54 4.54
N ARG A 117 7.85 -3.05 5.77
CA ARG A 117 8.78 -3.42 6.84
C ARG A 117 8.04 -3.87 8.10
N GLY A 118 8.56 -4.89 8.78
CA GLY A 118 8.14 -5.33 10.11
C GLY A 118 9.32 -5.31 11.09
N ASP A 119 9.03 -5.16 12.38
CA ASP A 119 10.07 -5.20 13.43
C ASP A 119 10.66 -6.60 13.66
N ASN A 120 10.06 -7.62 13.06
CA ASN A 120 10.52 -9.02 13.06
C ASN A 120 11.63 -9.30 12.03
N GLY A 121 12.20 -8.25 11.42
CA GLY A 121 13.20 -8.36 10.37
C GLY A 121 12.62 -8.59 8.97
N PHE A 122 11.29 -8.60 8.80
CA PHE A 122 10.67 -8.62 7.48
C PHE A 122 10.95 -7.30 6.76
N TYR A 123 11.54 -7.37 5.57
CA TYR A 123 11.76 -6.18 4.75
C TYR A 123 11.62 -6.50 3.26
N LEU A 124 10.46 -6.16 2.69
CA LEU A 124 10.17 -6.34 1.28
C LEU A 124 10.05 -4.97 0.61
N PHE A 125 10.80 -4.76 -0.46
CA PHE A 125 10.75 -3.50 -1.19
C PHE A 125 10.95 -3.72 -2.67
N THR A 126 10.35 -2.82 -3.45
CA THR A 126 10.51 -2.83 -4.90
C THR A 126 11.78 -2.10 -5.32
N LEU A 127 12.38 -2.55 -6.40
CA LEU A 127 13.52 -1.96 -7.08
C LEU A 127 13.08 -1.40 -8.44
N PRO A 128 13.90 -0.55 -9.08
CA PRO A 128 13.61 -0.05 -10.42
C PRO A 128 13.26 -1.17 -11.42
N GLY A 129 12.27 -0.91 -12.28
CA GLY A 129 11.84 -1.88 -13.30
C GLY A 129 10.86 -2.93 -12.79
N GLY A 130 10.25 -2.72 -11.62
CA GLY A 130 9.26 -3.63 -11.05
C GLY A 130 9.83 -4.91 -10.44
N SER A 131 11.14 -4.99 -10.24
CA SER A 131 11.77 -6.07 -9.47
C SER A 131 11.63 -5.83 -7.96
N TYR A 132 11.99 -6.80 -7.11
CA TYR A 132 11.91 -6.67 -5.65
C TYR A 132 13.04 -7.41 -4.94
N SER A 133 13.26 -7.04 -3.67
CA SER A 133 14.14 -7.74 -2.74
C SER A 133 13.41 -8.00 -1.41
N PHE A 134 13.69 -9.15 -0.80
CA PHE A 134 13.10 -9.61 0.46
C PHE A 134 14.17 -10.14 1.42
#